data_AF-A0A358S508-F1
#
_entry.id   AF-A0A358S508-F1
#
_cell.length_a   1.000
_cell.length_b   1.000
_cell.length_c   1.000
_cell.angle_alpha   90.00
_cell.angle_beta   90.00
_cell.angle_gamma   90.00
#
_symmetry.space_group_name_H-M   'P 1'
#
loop_
_entity.id
_entity.type
_entity.pdbx_description
1 polymer ?
#
loop_
_entity_poly.entity_id
_entity_poly.type
_entity_poly.pdbx_seq_one_letter_code
_entity_poly.pdbx_strand_id
1 'polypeptide(L)'
;MRFRKIQKAALFLCFSVILFSCGTSQKSTVLSGNTSGNLANGGILVGDGDTIYFNHFGDHNKLYKMDQSGDGLIPVSDEIAYSLNISGDFLYFLSGTENNAIVTMKKDGSERSVLSNEKALSLQCSGDFLYFISMGEDTNPEKTFTLHRMNRSGEEMTRILDDKIQQFFVSGNRLYYIRQEDRSLYVSDQDGQDPVKLHEGSVINFILYKDKLYFVDGSEEKNQLFVMNRDGKDLKRLTEEKLSSFHISNDVIYYGNTTEKATMLELKKMNLDGSSKEVVEELPVISILSHDSWLCLLSMNFSSFSIKETLRDTDTEKEMVFEYINPPAESALAVYDAGAEVTVDQLKVKVQDVYVTNILKNEDPNYESTIFDSVTDGTFVFLTINAENLGEEPLELYETLGHILDINEAYPSIYWYTFYEVEEELLSGEKKYAMPESFLQSMVLQPKESKTLQLYAELYDVGNPIYLYIKDPVNPNSTHALEVNLPEYVRVHSFESALKLIEKTFPGNEIMMQNGIGFIKPGTEEEAMFYAFEVRRKELSSSEYYFVERDTGDIYIGEPDPSFPDFTAVPKELWKKP
;
A
#
# COMPACT_ATOMS: atom_id res chain seq x y z
N MET A 1 -64.39 29.12 5.12
CA MET A 1 -64.77 27.97 4.25
C MET A 1 -64.37 26.68 5.01
N ARG A 2 -65.09 25.53 5.06
CA ARG A 2 -65.77 24.66 4.05
C ARG A 2 -64.73 23.99 3.12
N PHE A 3 -64.51 22.66 3.01
CA PHE A 3 -65.10 21.40 3.55
C PHE A 3 -63.96 20.39 3.95
N ARG A 4 -64.01 19.55 5.02
CA ARG A 4 -64.69 18.21 5.24
C ARG A 4 -64.07 17.03 4.43
N LYS A 5 -63.87 15.78 4.90
CA LYS A 5 -64.48 14.88 5.94
C LYS A 5 -63.36 13.96 6.55
N ILE A 6 -63.31 13.51 7.82
CA ILE A 6 -64.12 12.52 8.59
C ILE A 6 -64.16 11.07 8.05
N GLN A 7 -63.49 10.12 8.74
CA GLN A 7 -64.09 8.83 9.21
C GLN A 7 -63.17 8.02 10.20
N LYS A 8 -63.76 7.55 11.32
CA LYS A 8 -63.39 6.38 12.20
C LYS A 8 -62.03 6.43 12.95
N ALA A 9 -61.93 6.44 14.29
CA ALA A 9 -62.31 5.45 15.35
C ALA A 9 -61.34 4.25 15.44
N ALA A 10 -60.78 3.80 16.58
CA ALA A 10 -60.74 4.26 18.00
C ALA A 10 -59.49 3.60 18.71
N LEU A 11 -59.27 3.41 20.04
CA LEU A 11 -60.02 3.53 21.31
C LEU A 11 -59.08 3.52 22.57
N PHE A 12 -59.48 4.20 23.66
CA PHE A 12 -59.11 4.04 25.11
C PHE A 12 -57.67 4.00 25.69
N LEU A 13 -57.51 4.84 26.73
CA LEU A 13 -56.79 4.70 28.03
C LEU A 13 -55.94 3.44 28.35
N CYS A 14 -54.84 3.66 29.10
CA CYS A 14 -54.78 3.24 30.52
C CYS A 14 -53.72 3.98 31.37
N PHE A 15 -53.74 3.73 32.69
CA PHE A 15 -52.94 4.39 33.74
C PHE A 15 -51.61 3.67 34.02
N SER A 16 -50.73 4.34 34.78
CA SER A 16 -49.51 3.76 35.34
C SER A 16 -49.75 2.88 36.58
N VAL A 17 -48.93 1.84 36.76
CA VAL A 17 -48.36 1.34 38.02
C VAL A 17 -47.19 0.40 37.67
N ILE A 18 -46.17 0.35 38.52
CA ILE A 18 -44.95 -0.44 38.32
C ILE A 18 -45.20 -1.92 38.70
N LEU A 19 -44.68 -2.84 37.89
CA LEU A 19 -44.32 -4.19 38.32
C LEU A 19 -42.84 -4.46 38.01
N PHE A 20 -42.12 -5.03 38.97
CA PHE A 20 -40.78 -5.55 38.75
C PHE A 20 -40.88 -6.77 37.82
N SER A 21 -40.46 -6.64 36.56
CA SER A 21 -39.77 -7.77 35.95
C SER A 21 -38.38 -7.84 36.57
N CYS A 22 -38.02 -8.99 37.13
CA CYS A 22 -36.62 -9.28 37.43
C CYS A 22 -35.94 -9.57 36.10
N GLY A 23 -35.67 -8.50 35.32
CA GLY A 23 -34.97 -8.57 34.05
C GLY A 23 -33.56 -9.10 34.28
N THR A 24 -33.41 -10.42 34.19
CA THR A 24 -32.11 -11.05 34.03
C THR A 24 -31.41 -10.34 32.90
N SER A 25 -30.26 -9.73 33.18
CA SER A 25 -29.41 -9.17 32.14
C SER A 25 -28.84 -10.34 31.33
N GLN A 26 -29.62 -10.82 30.35
CA GLN A 26 -29.04 -11.50 29.21
C GLN A 26 -28.03 -10.52 28.64
N LYS A 27 -26.74 -10.82 28.86
CA LYS A 27 -25.71 -10.34 27.97
C LYS A 27 -26.13 -10.86 26.59
N SER A 28 -26.69 -9.97 25.76
CA SER A 28 -26.73 -10.23 24.34
C SER A 28 -25.28 -10.27 23.89
N THR A 29 -24.70 -11.47 23.88
CA THR A 29 -23.41 -11.73 23.26
C THR A 29 -23.67 -11.62 21.77
N VAL A 30 -23.58 -10.38 21.26
CA VAL A 30 -23.60 -10.07 19.84
C VAL A 30 -22.59 -10.99 19.18
N LEU A 31 -23.10 -11.95 18.40
CA LEU A 31 -22.27 -12.95 17.74
C LEU A 31 -21.46 -12.24 16.65
N SER A 32 -20.15 -12.25 16.82
CA SER A 32 -19.19 -11.89 15.78
C SER A 32 -19.01 -13.11 14.88
N GLY A 33 -19.08 -12.92 13.57
CA GLY A 33 -19.01 -14.03 12.61
C GLY A 33 -17.63 -14.68 12.49
N ASN A 34 -16.59 -14.03 12.99
CA ASN A 34 -15.26 -14.60 13.19
C ASN A 34 -14.56 -13.91 14.38
N THR A 35 -13.41 -14.41 14.80
CA THR A 35 -12.60 -13.80 15.87
C THR A 35 -11.84 -12.57 15.35
N SER A 36 -11.61 -11.58 16.22
CA SER A 36 -10.74 -10.44 15.88
C SER A 36 -9.30 -10.86 15.56
N GLY A 37 -8.82 -12.00 16.08
CA GLY A 37 -7.49 -12.51 15.77
C GLY A 37 -7.39 -13.02 14.33
N ASN A 38 -8.36 -13.82 13.89
CA ASN A 38 -8.42 -14.31 12.52
C ASN A 38 -8.59 -13.14 11.54
N LEU A 39 -9.54 -12.24 11.80
CA LEU A 39 -9.79 -11.08 10.93
C LEU A 39 -8.62 -10.07 10.90
N ALA A 40 -7.86 -9.91 11.99
CA ALA A 40 -6.61 -9.13 12.00
C ALA A 40 -5.50 -9.75 11.14
N ASN A 41 -5.58 -11.05 10.88
CA ASN A 41 -4.63 -11.85 10.11
C ASN A 41 -5.21 -12.25 8.72
N GLY A 42 -6.08 -11.39 8.16
CA GLY A 42 -6.67 -11.53 6.81
C GLY A 42 -7.99 -12.32 6.75
N GLY A 43 -8.34 -13.03 7.82
CA GLY A 43 -9.63 -13.71 7.96
C GLY A 43 -9.85 -14.86 6.98
N ILE A 44 -8.80 -15.56 6.56
CA ILE A 44 -8.85 -16.70 5.64
C ILE A 44 -9.31 -18.02 6.28
N LEU A 45 -9.66 -18.00 7.57
CA LEU A 45 -10.13 -19.16 8.34
C LEU A 45 -11.23 -18.74 9.32
N VAL A 46 -12.28 -19.55 9.43
CA VAL A 46 -13.40 -19.39 10.38
C VAL A 46 -13.94 -20.77 10.82
N GLY A 47 -14.35 -20.89 12.08
CA GLY A 47 -14.94 -22.11 12.65
C GLY A 47 -16.45 -22.01 12.88
N ASP A 48 -17.14 -23.14 12.77
CA ASP A 48 -18.56 -23.31 13.10
C ASP A 48 -18.76 -24.67 13.80
N GLY A 49 -18.64 -24.67 15.12
CA GLY A 49 -18.57 -25.89 15.93
C GLY A 49 -17.42 -26.78 15.48
N ASP A 50 -17.71 -28.06 15.25
CA ASP A 50 -16.74 -29.09 14.86
C ASP A 50 -16.23 -28.96 13.40
N THR A 51 -16.60 -27.89 12.67
CA THR A 51 -16.20 -27.65 11.26
C THR A 51 -15.33 -26.41 11.12
N ILE A 52 -14.25 -26.50 10.33
CA ILE A 52 -13.37 -25.38 9.96
C ILE A 52 -13.56 -25.08 8.47
N TYR A 53 -13.73 -23.81 8.12
CA TYR A 53 -13.77 -23.28 6.75
C TYR A 53 -12.53 -22.43 6.51
N PHE A 54 -11.82 -22.64 5.41
CA PHE A 54 -10.56 -21.94 5.11
C PHE A 54 -10.24 -21.91 3.61
N ASN A 55 -9.40 -20.97 3.19
CA ASN A 55 -8.85 -20.93 1.83
C ASN A 55 -7.67 -21.90 1.70
N HIS A 56 -7.77 -22.93 0.86
CA HIS A 56 -6.75 -23.94 0.67
C HIS A 56 -5.67 -23.46 -0.33
N PHE A 57 -4.51 -23.03 0.16
CA PHE A 57 -3.47 -22.40 -0.67
C PHE A 57 -2.94 -23.32 -1.78
N GLY A 58 -2.85 -24.63 -1.51
CA GLY A 58 -2.42 -25.64 -2.48
C GLY A 58 -3.42 -25.98 -3.60
N ASP A 59 -4.61 -25.37 -3.62
CA ASP A 59 -5.56 -25.39 -4.75
C ASP A 59 -6.07 -23.94 -4.96
N HIS A 60 -5.15 -23.07 -5.37
CA HIS A 60 -5.44 -21.71 -5.84
C HIS A 60 -6.28 -20.84 -4.88
N ASN A 61 -6.06 -20.98 -3.56
CA ASN A 61 -6.74 -20.25 -2.49
C ASN A 61 -8.27 -20.46 -2.40
N LYS A 62 -8.79 -21.54 -2.99
CA LYS A 62 -10.22 -21.84 -3.00
C LYS A 62 -10.78 -22.13 -1.61
N LEU A 63 -12.06 -21.80 -1.40
CA LEU A 63 -12.74 -22.07 -0.15
C LEU A 63 -13.03 -23.58 0.05
N TYR A 64 -12.40 -24.15 1.07
CA TYR A 64 -12.55 -25.52 1.53
C TYR A 64 -13.15 -25.57 2.94
N LYS A 65 -13.54 -26.78 3.37
CA LYS A 65 -13.82 -27.10 4.77
C LYS A 65 -13.30 -28.47 5.17
N MET A 66 -13.12 -28.66 6.47
CA MET A 66 -12.73 -29.93 7.11
C MET A 66 -13.40 -30.06 8.48
N ASP A 67 -13.38 -31.26 9.06
CA ASP A 67 -13.78 -31.46 10.45
C ASP A 67 -12.61 -31.19 11.42
N GLN A 68 -12.92 -30.98 12.71
CA GLN A 68 -11.91 -30.76 13.76
C GLN A 68 -11.02 -31.99 14.06
N SER A 69 -11.32 -33.18 13.52
CA SER A 69 -10.35 -34.29 13.55
C SER A 69 -9.29 -34.16 12.45
N GLY A 70 -9.41 -33.16 11.56
CA GLY A 70 -8.54 -32.92 10.41
C GLY A 70 -8.80 -33.91 9.28
N ASP A 71 -9.97 -34.53 9.24
CA ASP A 71 -10.44 -35.37 8.14
C ASP A 71 -11.55 -34.61 7.38
N GLY A 72 -12.14 -35.24 6.36
CA GLY A 72 -13.29 -34.66 5.65
C GLY A 72 -12.98 -33.40 4.83
N LEU A 73 -11.73 -33.21 4.39
CA LEU A 73 -11.32 -32.08 3.52
C LEU A 73 -12.12 -32.07 2.21
N ILE A 74 -13.00 -31.08 2.07
CA ILE A 74 -14.01 -30.98 1.00
C ILE A 74 -14.00 -29.54 0.42
N PRO A 75 -13.94 -29.35 -0.92
CA PRO A 75 -14.12 -28.04 -1.52
C PRO A 75 -15.56 -27.55 -1.32
N VAL A 76 -15.70 -26.26 -0.98
CA VAL A 76 -17.00 -25.57 -0.83
C VAL A 76 -17.28 -24.68 -2.04
N SER A 77 -16.26 -24.02 -2.58
CA SER A 77 -16.37 -23.19 -3.78
C SER A 77 -15.00 -22.92 -4.42
N ASP A 78 -14.99 -22.48 -5.67
CA ASP A 78 -13.79 -21.94 -6.33
C ASP A 78 -13.48 -20.48 -5.93
N GLU A 79 -14.23 -19.90 -4.98
CA GLU A 79 -14.00 -18.56 -4.41
C GLU A 79 -12.68 -18.43 -3.64
N ILE A 80 -12.00 -17.32 -3.83
CA ILE A 80 -10.93 -16.84 -2.94
C ILE A 80 -11.57 -15.89 -1.91
N ALA A 81 -11.71 -16.33 -0.66
CA ALA A 81 -12.53 -15.63 0.33
C ALA A 81 -11.70 -14.94 1.43
N TYR A 82 -11.60 -13.60 1.40
CA TYR A 82 -10.94 -12.82 2.45
C TYR A 82 -11.96 -12.36 3.50
N SER A 83 -11.52 -12.13 4.75
CA SER A 83 -12.41 -11.72 5.86
C SER A 83 -13.66 -12.62 6.01
N LEU A 84 -13.48 -13.95 5.99
CA LEU A 84 -14.55 -14.92 6.20
C LEU A 84 -15.22 -14.71 7.56
N ASN A 85 -16.56 -14.71 7.55
CA ASN A 85 -17.44 -14.62 8.70
C ASN A 85 -18.60 -15.63 8.53
N ILE A 86 -19.05 -16.28 9.60
CA ILE A 86 -20.24 -17.15 9.61
C ILE A 86 -21.36 -16.53 10.44
N SER A 87 -22.59 -16.57 9.94
CA SER A 87 -23.79 -16.18 10.68
C SER A 87 -24.96 -17.09 10.30
N GLY A 88 -25.30 -18.02 11.19
CA GLY A 88 -26.34 -19.03 10.92
C GLY A 88 -25.87 -19.99 9.83
N ASP A 89 -26.66 -20.14 8.76
CA ASP A 89 -26.35 -21.04 7.65
C ASP A 89 -25.47 -20.42 6.56
N PHE A 90 -25.12 -19.13 6.70
CA PHE A 90 -24.42 -18.34 5.69
C PHE A 90 -22.99 -17.97 6.09
N LEU A 91 -22.12 -18.01 5.08
CA LEU A 91 -20.80 -17.40 5.01
C LEU A 91 -20.92 -16.00 4.41
N TYR A 92 -20.15 -15.05 4.92
CA TYR A 92 -19.99 -13.69 4.41
C TYR A 92 -18.51 -13.37 4.28
N PHE A 93 -18.07 -12.86 3.14
CA PHE A 93 -16.65 -12.64 2.82
C PHE A 93 -16.46 -11.57 1.75
N LEU A 94 -15.20 -11.21 1.51
CA LEU A 94 -14.76 -10.38 0.38
C LEU A 94 -14.20 -11.30 -0.70
N SER A 95 -14.74 -11.23 -1.91
CA SER A 95 -14.33 -12.11 -3.02
C SER A 95 -13.11 -11.56 -3.74
N GLY A 96 -11.99 -12.29 -3.65
CA GLY A 96 -10.75 -11.98 -4.36
C GLY A 96 -10.84 -12.16 -5.88
N THR A 97 -11.86 -12.85 -6.38
CA THR A 97 -12.14 -12.99 -7.82
C THR A 97 -13.09 -11.90 -8.35
N GLU A 98 -13.85 -11.23 -7.49
CA GLU A 98 -14.72 -10.09 -7.83
C GLU A 98 -14.27 -8.78 -7.15
N ASN A 99 -12.96 -8.46 -7.23
CA ASN A 99 -12.41 -7.15 -6.85
C ASN A 99 -12.73 -6.70 -5.41
N ASN A 100 -12.71 -7.65 -4.47
CA ASN A 100 -13.09 -7.48 -3.06
C ASN A 100 -14.53 -6.99 -2.83
N ALA A 101 -15.45 -7.31 -3.75
CA ALA A 101 -16.89 -7.19 -3.54
C ALA A 101 -17.35 -8.03 -2.34
N ILE A 102 -18.42 -7.59 -1.66
CA ILE A 102 -18.97 -8.25 -0.48
C ILE A 102 -19.95 -9.33 -0.93
N VAL A 103 -19.64 -10.60 -0.62
CA VAL A 103 -20.37 -11.79 -1.08
C VAL A 103 -20.92 -12.57 0.11
N THR A 104 -22.08 -13.20 -0.09
CA THR A 104 -22.65 -14.21 0.81
C THR A 104 -22.86 -15.53 0.08
N MET A 105 -22.77 -16.65 0.79
CA MET A 105 -23.19 -17.97 0.29
C MET A 105 -23.57 -18.89 1.45
N LYS A 106 -24.22 -20.03 1.19
CA LYS A 106 -24.45 -21.05 2.22
C LYS A 106 -23.19 -21.87 2.51
N LYS A 107 -23.09 -22.41 3.71
CA LYS A 107 -22.02 -23.32 4.19
C LYS A 107 -21.83 -24.63 3.39
N ASP A 108 -22.64 -24.87 2.36
CA ASP A 108 -22.53 -25.98 1.41
C ASP A 108 -22.11 -25.55 -0.01
N GLY A 109 -21.81 -24.26 -0.23
CA GLY A 109 -21.45 -23.71 -1.53
C GLY A 109 -22.65 -23.20 -2.36
N SER A 110 -23.89 -23.44 -1.91
CA SER A 110 -25.10 -23.01 -2.62
C SER A 110 -25.47 -21.54 -2.32
N GLU A 111 -26.42 -20.99 -3.09
CA GLU A 111 -27.00 -19.65 -2.87
C GLU A 111 -25.96 -18.50 -2.76
N ARG A 112 -24.85 -18.60 -3.51
CA ARG A 112 -23.90 -17.50 -3.72
C ARG A 112 -24.61 -16.26 -4.26
N SER A 113 -24.41 -15.11 -3.63
CA SER A 113 -24.90 -13.82 -4.11
C SER A 113 -23.95 -12.69 -3.70
N VAL A 114 -23.70 -11.75 -4.63
CA VAL A 114 -23.04 -10.48 -4.30
C VAL A 114 -24.03 -9.59 -3.56
N LEU A 115 -23.67 -9.16 -2.35
CA LEU A 115 -24.45 -8.21 -1.56
C LEU A 115 -24.10 -6.75 -1.90
N SER A 116 -22.84 -6.48 -2.24
CA SER A 116 -22.41 -5.18 -2.75
C SER A 116 -21.17 -5.29 -3.63
N ASN A 117 -21.13 -4.50 -4.71
CA ASN A 117 -19.94 -4.30 -5.56
C ASN A 117 -18.98 -3.25 -4.98
N GLU A 118 -19.28 -2.68 -3.81
CA GLU A 118 -18.38 -1.78 -3.07
C GLU A 118 -17.10 -2.54 -2.69
N LYS A 119 -15.95 -2.11 -3.23
CA LYS A 119 -14.64 -2.69 -2.90
C LYS A 119 -14.38 -2.47 -1.41
N ALA A 120 -14.12 -3.53 -0.64
CA ALA A 120 -13.79 -3.42 0.77
C ALA A 120 -12.38 -3.95 1.09
N LEU A 121 -11.75 -3.39 2.13
CA LEU A 121 -10.44 -3.82 2.62
C LEU A 121 -10.55 -4.86 3.76
N SER A 122 -11.64 -4.84 4.53
CA SER A 122 -11.93 -5.82 5.58
C SER A 122 -13.42 -5.89 5.88
N LEU A 123 -13.89 -7.03 6.41
CA LEU A 123 -15.29 -7.32 6.71
C LEU A 123 -15.45 -7.98 8.09
N GLN A 124 -16.45 -7.54 8.86
CA GLN A 124 -16.90 -8.22 10.07
C GLN A 124 -18.42 -8.31 10.10
N CYS A 125 -18.96 -9.53 10.22
CA CYS A 125 -20.34 -9.72 10.62
C CYS A 125 -20.45 -9.60 12.15
N SER A 126 -21.35 -8.75 12.65
CA SER A 126 -21.56 -8.56 14.09
C SER A 126 -23.03 -8.30 14.39
N GLY A 127 -23.71 -9.32 14.93
CA GLY A 127 -25.16 -9.29 15.16
C GLY A 127 -25.96 -9.28 13.86
N ASP A 128 -26.71 -8.20 13.64
CA ASP A 128 -27.58 -8.04 12.46
C ASP A 128 -26.91 -7.37 11.26
N PHE A 129 -25.68 -6.87 11.43
CA PHE A 129 -24.98 -6.04 10.46
C PHE A 129 -23.68 -6.66 9.93
N LEU A 130 -23.30 -6.22 8.73
CA LEU A 130 -22.00 -6.39 8.11
C LEU A 130 -21.29 -5.03 8.16
N TYR A 131 -20.20 -4.94 8.91
CA TYR A 131 -19.34 -3.75 9.00
C TYR A 131 -18.12 -3.95 8.09
N PHE A 132 -17.68 -2.90 7.38
CA PHE A 132 -16.57 -3.01 6.43
C PHE A 132 -15.86 -1.67 6.19
N ILE A 133 -14.56 -1.73 5.90
CA ILE A 133 -13.80 -0.58 5.41
C ILE A 133 -14.01 -0.49 3.91
N SER A 134 -14.75 0.51 3.44
CA SER A 134 -14.90 0.89 2.03
C SER A 134 -13.55 1.40 1.51
N MET A 135 -13.08 0.88 0.38
CA MET A 135 -11.90 1.42 -0.30
C MET A 135 -12.22 2.73 -1.03
N GLY A 136 -13.49 2.96 -1.38
CA GLY A 136 -13.96 4.15 -2.08
C GLY A 136 -13.63 4.16 -3.58
N GLU A 137 -13.81 5.33 -4.20
CA GLU A 137 -13.37 5.60 -5.57
C GLU A 137 -12.05 6.37 -5.53
N ASP A 138 -11.06 5.95 -6.33
CA ASP A 138 -9.73 6.57 -6.40
C ASP A 138 -9.78 8.05 -6.86
N THR A 139 -10.86 8.43 -7.55
CA THR A 139 -11.20 9.80 -7.96
C THR A 139 -11.53 10.74 -6.80
N ASN A 140 -11.73 10.22 -5.58
CA ASN A 140 -12.11 11.01 -4.41
C ASN A 140 -11.37 10.57 -3.13
N PRO A 141 -10.14 11.08 -2.91
CA PRO A 141 -9.33 10.74 -1.74
C PRO A 141 -9.99 11.03 -0.37
N GLU A 142 -11.03 11.87 -0.30
CA GLU A 142 -11.80 12.16 0.92
C GLU A 142 -12.90 11.11 1.22
N LYS A 143 -12.98 10.04 0.42
CA LYS A 143 -13.93 8.93 0.61
C LYS A 143 -13.29 7.57 0.81
N THR A 144 -12.01 7.43 0.51
CA THR A 144 -11.28 6.16 0.61
C THR A 144 -11.04 5.75 2.06
N PHE A 145 -11.00 4.44 2.33
CA PHE A 145 -10.75 3.83 3.64
C PHE A 145 -11.74 4.23 4.76
N THR A 146 -12.97 4.60 4.42
CA THR A 146 -14.02 4.97 5.40
C THR A 146 -14.75 3.74 5.94
N LEU A 147 -15.24 3.78 7.18
CA LEU A 147 -15.98 2.64 7.78
C LEU A 147 -17.47 2.77 7.54
N HIS A 148 -18.08 1.71 7.01
CA HIS A 148 -19.52 1.59 6.76
C HIS A 148 -20.09 0.36 7.45
N ARG A 149 -21.43 0.29 7.48
CA ARG A 149 -22.17 -0.97 7.63
C ARG A 149 -23.29 -1.07 6.61
N MET A 150 -23.76 -2.29 6.40
CA MET A 150 -25.05 -2.61 5.81
C MET A 150 -25.71 -3.72 6.65
N ASN A 151 -27.00 -3.98 6.46
CA ASN A 151 -27.63 -5.14 7.08
C ASN A 151 -27.21 -6.44 6.37
N ARG A 152 -27.53 -7.61 6.93
CA ARG A 152 -27.14 -8.92 6.35
C ARG A 152 -27.82 -9.28 5.01
N SER A 153 -28.76 -8.48 4.50
CA SER A 153 -29.29 -8.60 3.12
C SER A 153 -28.61 -7.66 2.11
N GLY A 154 -27.60 -6.88 2.53
CA GLY A 154 -26.91 -5.90 1.69
C GLY A 154 -27.62 -4.53 1.59
N GLU A 155 -28.73 -4.36 2.30
CA GLU A 155 -29.54 -3.15 2.29
C GLU A 155 -29.14 -2.20 3.43
N GLU A 156 -29.71 -0.99 3.43
CA GLU A 156 -29.51 0.03 4.49
C GLU A 156 -28.03 0.45 4.70
N MET A 157 -27.22 0.35 3.64
CA MET A 157 -25.81 0.76 3.66
C MET A 157 -25.64 2.20 4.12
N THR A 158 -24.79 2.38 5.14
CA THR A 158 -24.59 3.64 5.87
C THR A 158 -23.13 3.78 6.29
N ARG A 159 -22.48 4.90 5.96
CA ARG A 159 -21.17 5.28 6.52
C ARG A 159 -21.31 5.60 8.01
N ILE A 160 -20.37 5.12 8.82
CA ILE A 160 -20.33 5.29 10.28
C ILE A 160 -19.26 6.31 10.68
N LEU A 161 -18.07 6.24 10.06
CA LEU A 161 -16.97 7.17 10.30
C LEU A 161 -16.49 7.76 8.97
N ASP A 162 -16.27 9.07 8.96
CA ASP A 162 -15.62 9.81 7.87
C ASP A 162 -14.08 9.86 8.01
N ASP A 163 -13.53 9.63 9.22
CA ASP A 163 -12.10 9.39 9.46
C ASP A 163 -11.63 8.15 8.68
N LYS A 164 -10.37 8.12 8.20
CA LYS A 164 -9.82 6.94 7.53
C LYS A 164 -9.42 5.88 8.52
N ILE A 165 -9.84 4.65 8.26
CA ILE A 165 -9.73 3.53 9.19
C ILE A 165 -8.74 2.52 8.64
N GLN A 166 -7.72 2.18 9.44
CA GLN A 166 -6.70 1.19 9.12
C GLN A 166 -7.16 -0.22 9.55
N GLN A 167 -7.85 -0.32 10.69
CA GLN A 167 -8.39 -1.57 11.22
C GLN A 167 -9.55 -1.26 12.17
N PHE A 168 -10.58 -2.10 12.24
CA PHE A 168 -11.67 -1.97 13.21
C PHE A 168 -12.14 -3.33 13.74
N PHE A 169 -12.79 -3.33 14.91
CA PHE A 169 -13.61 -4.43 15.41
C PHE A 169 -14.80 -3.94 16.23
N VAL A 170 -16.00 -4.44 15.92
CA VAL A 170 -17.22 -4.29 16.71
C VAL A 170 -17.34 -5.43 17.72
N SER A 171 -17.59 -5.13 18.99
CA SER A 171 -17.67 -6.13 20.07
C SER A 171 -18.73 -5.74 21.09
N GLY A 172 -19.95 -6.24 20.88
CA GLY A 172 -21.15 -5.67 21.49
C GLY A 172 -21.43 -4.27 20.92
N ASN A 173 -22.07 -3.40 21.70
CA ASN A 173 -22.41 -2.02 21.32
C ASN A 173 -21.18 -1.06 21.32
N ARG A 174 -20.00 -1.54 20.93
CA ARG A 174 -18.73 -0.81 20.99
C ARG A 174 -17.89 -1.10 19.74
N LEU A 175 -17.45 -0.06 19.07
CA LEU A 175 -16.51 -0.09 17.96
C LEU A 175 -15.12 0.27 18.50
N TYR A 176 -14.11 -0.54 18.20
CA TYR A 176 -12.70 -0.27 18.45
C TYR A 176 -12.01 -0.11 17.10
N TYR A 177 -11.11 0.87 16.94
CA TYR A 177 -10.49 1.13 15.63
C TYR A 177 -9.13 1.82 15.71
N ILE A 178 -8.26 1.54 14.74
CA ILE A 178 -7.07 2.33 14.44
C ILE A 178 -7.46 3.34 13.35
N ARG A 179 -7.26 4.62 13.64
CA ARG A 179 -7.36 5.69 12.64
C ARG A 179 -6.05 5.85 11.90
N GLN A 180 -6.10 6.02 10.57
CA GLN A 180 -4.92 6.00 9.71
C GLN A 180 -4.02 7.24 9.89
N GLU A 181 -4.62 8.43 10.06
CA GLU A 181 -3.90 9.71 10.09
C GLU A 181 -2.96 9.86 11.30
N ASP A 182 -3.40 9.43 12.49
CA ASP A 182 -2.61 9.52 13.73
C ASP A 182 -2.20 8.14 14.31
N ARG A 183 -2.49 7.05 13.57
CA ARG A 183 -2.20 5.63 13.92
C ARG A 183 -2.55 5.29 15.38
N SER A 184 -3.56 5.96 15.92
CA SER A 184 -3.95 5.87 17.33
C SER A 184 -5.16 4.95 17.47
N LEU A 185 -5.26 4.27 18.61
CA LEU A 185 -6.32 3.29 18.88
C LEU A 185 -7.45 3.95 19.69
N TYR A 186 -8.67 3.85 19.16
CA TYR A 186 -9.89 4.47 19.66
C TYR A 186 -10.94 3.44 20.08
N VAL A 187 -11.90 3.89 20.89
CA VAL A 187 -13.20 3.22 21.10
C VAL A 187 -14.34 4.23 21.05
N SER A 188 -15.43 3.87 20.40
CA SER A 188 -16.70 4.59 20.31
C SER A 188 -17.89 3.67 20.65
N ASP A 189 -19.13 4.15 20.53
CA ASP A 189 -20.26 3.24 20.35
C ASP A 189 -20.20 2.53 18.98
N GLN A 190 -21.06 1.54 18.75
CA GLN A 190 -21.13 0.81 17.46
C GLN A 190 -21.55 1.70 16.26
N ASP A 191 -22.01 2.92 16.53
CA ASP A 191 -22.56 3.91 15.60
C ASP A 191 -21.57 5.07 15.36
N GLY A 192 -20.33 4.94 15.84
CA GLY A 192 -19.22 5.90 15.64
C GLY A 192 -19.19 7.07 16.63
N GLN A 193 -20.18 7.18 17.53
CA GLN A 193 -20.38 8.31 18.42
C GLN A 193 -19.56 8.21 19.71
N ASP A 194 -19.39 9.35 20.38
CA ASP A 194 -18.61 9.51 21.62
C ASP A 194 -17.21 8.84 21.58
N PRO A 195 -16.36 9.12 20.56
CA PRO A 195 -15.06 8.49 20.41
C PRO A 195 -14.07 8.91 21.51
N VAL A 196 -13.35 7.93 22.05
CA VAL A 196 -12.34 8.07 23.10
C VAL A 196 -11.02 7.46 22.60
N LYS A 197 -9.94 8.24 22.56
CA LYS A 197 -8.58 7.71 22.31
C LYS A 197 -8.18 6.83 23.51
N LEU A 198 -7.84 5.57 23.25
CA LEU A 198 -7.36 4.61 24.25
C LEU A 198 -5.83 4.58 24.34
N HIS A 199 -5.14 4.67 23.20
CA HIS A 199 -3.68 4.72 23.10
C HIS A 199 -3.26 5.68 22.00
N GLU A 200 -2.10 6.32 22.16
CA GLU A 200 -1.58 7.35 21.27
C GLU A 200 -0.35 6.89 20.50
N GLY A 201 -0.46 6.93 19.17
CA GLY A 201 0.64 6.70 18.23
C GLY A 201 0.80 5.26 17.73
N SER A 202 1.31 5.18 16.49
CA SER A 202 2.03 4.05 15.88
C SER A 202 1.43 2.63 15.97
N VAL A 203 0.14 2.45 16.26
CA VAL A 203 -0.46 1.10 16.32
C VAL A 203 -0.49 0.50 14.91
N ILE A 204 0.14 -0.66 14.75
CA ILE A 204 0.20 -1.40 13.48
C ILE A 204 -1.06 -2.25 13.33
N ASN A 205 -1.35 -3.08 14.34
CA ASN A 205 -2.55 -3.89 14.41
C ASN A 205 -2.93 -4.19 15.88
N PHE A 206 -4.18 -4.57 16.09
CA PHE A 206 -4.70 -5.01 17.39
C PHE A 206 -5.61 -6.24 17.29
N ILE A 207 -5.78 -6.92 18.42
CA ILE A 207 -6.69 -8.07 18.60
C ILE A 207 -7.47 -7.85 19.90
N LEU A 208 -8.80 -7.93 19.82
CA LEU A 208 -9.66 -8.07 20.99
C LEU A 208 -9.65 -9.54 21.45
N TYR A 209 -9.17 -9.81 22.66
CA TYR A 209 -9.22 -11.14 23.26
C TYR A 209 -9.75 -11.05 24.70
N LYS A 210 -10.79 -11.84 25.00
CA LYS A 210 -11.56 -11.76 26.25
C LYS A 210 -11.90 -10.30 26.60
N ASP A 211 -11.54 -9.82 27.79
CA ASP A 211 -11.82 -8.47 28.29
C ASP A 211 -10.74 -7.41 27.91
N LYS A 212 -9.77 -7.78 27.06
CA LYS A 212 -8.58 -6.97 26.76
C LYS A 212 -8.37 -6.65 25.28
N LEU A 213 -7.48 -5.69 25.07
CA LEU A 213 -6.87 -5.29 23.80
C LEU A 213 -5.40 -5.71 23.83
N TYR A 214 -4.95 -6.47 22.83
CA TYR A 214 -3.53 -6.75 22.57
C TYR A 214 -3.16 -6.05 21.27
N PHE A 215 -2.02 -5.36 21.20
CA PHE A 215 -1.68 -4.55 20.03
C PHE A 215 -0.16 -4.36 19.84
N VAL A 216 0.27 -4.27 18.58
CA VAL A 216 1.66 -3.96 18.24
C VAL A 216 1.82 -2.45 18.04
N ASP A 217 2.74 -1.86 18.78
CA ASP A 217 3.16 -0.47 18.63
C ASP A 217 4.48 -0.41 17.85
N GLY A 218 4.47 0.27 16.70
CA GLY A 218 5.60 0.43 15.79
C GLY A 218 6.55 1.59 16.14
N SER A 219 6.36 2.26 17.29
CA SER A 219 7.20 3.39 17.70
C SER A 219 8.68 2.97 17.83
N GLU A 220 9.57 3.88 17.43
CA GLU A 220 11.03 3.65 17.36
C GLU A 220 11.43 2.42 16.50
N GLU A 221 10.57 2.01 15.56
CA GLU A 221 10.71 0.84 14.68
C GLU A 221 10.78 -0.52 15.41
N LYS A 222 10.36 -0.59 16.67
CA LYS A 222 10.57 -1.78 17.51
C LYS A 222 9.48 -2.85 17.38
N ASN A 223 8.31 -2.53 16.82
CA ASN A 223 7.14 -3.41 16.70
C ASN A 223 6.89 -4.27 17.96
N GLN A 224 6.72 -3.62 19.11
CA GLN A 224 6.59 -4.31 20.40
C GLN A 224 5.13 -4.61 20.72
N LEU A 225 4.86 -5.78 21.31
CA LEU A 225 3.51 -6.19 21.69
C LEU A 225 3.13 -5.68 23.09
N PHE A 226 1.99 -5.00 23.16
CA PHE A 226 1.38 -4.47 24.38
C PHE A 226 0.02 -5.14 24.66
N VAL A 227 -0.43 -5.02 25.91
CA VAL A 227 -1.78 -5.37 26.34
C VAL A 227 -2.35 -4.27 27.24
N MET A 228 -3.64 -3.98 27.11
CA MET A 228 -4.40 -3.12 28.02
C MET A 228 -5.85 -3.61 28.18
N ASN A 229 -6.56 -3.07 29.16
CA ASN A 229 -7.99 -3.28 29.32
C ASN A 229 -8.76 -2.57 28.18
N ARG A 230 -9.97 -3.03 27.86
CA ARG A 230 -10.88 -2.39 26.87
C ARG A 230 -11.30 -0.94 27.19
N ASP A 231 -10.87 -0.37 28.32
CA ASP A 231 -11.08 1.03 28.72
C ASP A 231 -9.79 1.87 28.76
N GLY A 232 -8.70 1.37 28.15
CA GLY A 232 -7.40 2.03 28.04
C GLY A 232 -6.51 1.93 29.30
N LYS A 233 -6.98 1.27 30.36
CA LYS A 233 -6.21 1.13 31.61
C LYS A 233 -5.32 -0.11 31.65
N ASP A 234 -4.42 -0.16 32.62
CA ASP A 234 -3.50 -1.27 32.89
C ASP A 234 -2.58 -1.66 31.71
N LEU A 235 -2.23 -0.68 30.87
CA LEU A 235 -1.29 -0.81 29.75
C LEU A 235 0.06 -1.39 30.21
N LYS A 236 0.48 -2.48 29.55
CA LYS A 236 1.73 -3.21 29.81
C LYS A 236 2.36 -3.67 28.50
N ARG A 237 3.68 -3.57 28.39
CA ARG A 237 4.46 -4.24 27.34
C ARG A 237 4.66 -5.72 27.70
N LEU A 238 4.53 -6.62 26.73
CA LEU A 238 4.70 -8.06 26.90
C LEU A 238 6.07 -8.56 26.45
N THR A 239 6.70 -7.94 25.44
CA THR A 239 8.06 -8.28 25.01
C THR A 239 8.84 -7.06 24.51
N GLU A 240 10.16 -7.14 24.61
CA GLU A 240 11.08 -6.17 23.97
C GLU A 240 11.42 -6.57 22.52
N GLU A 241 11.17 -7.84 22.16
CA GLU A 241 11.42 -8.42 20.83
C GLU A 241 10.60 -7.74 19.73
N LYS A 242 11.14 -7.72 18.50
CA LYS A 242 10.48 -7.14 17.32
C LYS A 242 9.54 -8.17 16.68
N LEU A 243 8.25 -7.87 16.62
CA LEU A 243 7.25 -8.74 15.99
C LEU A 243 7.09 -8.47 14.48
N SER A 244 6.82 -9.54 13.73
CA SER A 244 6.29 -9.50 12.36
C SER A 244 4.79 -9.75 12.31
N SER A 245 4.27 -10.68 13.13
CA SER A 245 2.87 -11.10 13.17
C SER A 245 2.49 -11.60 14.57
N PHE A 246 1.21 -11.58 14.96
CA PHE A 246 0.73 -12.25 16.18
C PHE A 246 -0.73 -12.67 16.11
N HIS A 247 -1.07 -13.69 16.90
CA HIS A 247 -2.41 -14.21 17.11
C HIS A 247 -2.56 -14.78 18.52
N ILE A 248 -3.80 -15.04 18.97
CA ILE A 248 -4.10 -15.57 20.30
C ILE A 248 -5.09 -16.73 20.18
N SER A 249 -4.64 -17.94 20.53
CA SER A 249 -5.50 -19.13 20.65
C SER A 249 -5.31 -19.79 22.01
N ASN A 250 -6.39 -20.27 22.62
CA ASN A 250 -6.38 -21.04 23.88
C ASN A 250 -5.52 -20.45 25.01
N ASP A 251 -5.65 -19.14 25.27
CA ASP A 251 -4.86 -18.38 26.26
C ASP A 251 -3.32 -18.37 26.02
N VAL A 252 -2.88 -18.70 24.80
CA VAL A 252 -1.48 -18.61 24.35
C VAL A 252 -1.38 -17.56 23.23
N ILE A 253 -0.37 -16.69 23.34
CA ILE A 253 0.01 -15.76 22.27
C ILE A 253 1.03 -16.46 21.38
N TYR A 254 0.72 -16.58 20.09
CA TYR A 254 1.65 -17.04 19.06
C TYR A 254 2.13 -15.83 18.26
N TYR A 255 3.43 -15.73 17.97
CA TYR A 255 4.00 -14.57 17.27
C TYR A 255 5.18 -14.92 16.38
N GLY A 256 5.28 -14.26 15.23
CA GLY A 256 6.49 -14.21 14.43
C GLY A 256 7.44 -13.16 14.99
N ASN A 257 8.71 -13.51 15.18
CA ASN A 257 9.76 -12.62 15.68
C ASN A 257 10.89 -12.46 14.65
N THR A 258 11.27 -11.22 14.35
CA THR A 258 12.50 -10.90 13.62
C THR A 258 13.71 -10.95 14.55
N THR A 259 14.69 -11.79 14.22
CA THR A 259 15.96 -11.87 14.97
C THR A 259 16.91 -10.73 14.56
N GLU A 260 18.06 -10.61 15.23
CA GLU A 260 19.12 -9.64 14.85
C GLU A 260 19.62 -9.84 13.41
N LYS A 261 19.43 -11.02 12.83
CA LYS A 261 19.58 -11.26 11.40
C LYS A 261 18.20 -11.06 10.75
N ALA A 262 18.01 -9.96 10.03
CA ALA A 262 16.73 -9.63 9.40
C ALA A 262 16.19 -10.72 8.43
N THR A 263 17.05 -11.62 7.95
CA THR A 263 16.70 -12.77 7.10
C THR A 263 16.24 -14.02 7.86
N MET A 264 16.25 -14.01 9.19
CA MET A 264 15.76 -15.11 10.05
C MET A 264 14.56 -14.66 10.88
N LEU A 265 13.45 -15.39 10.71
CA LEU A 265 12.20 -15.26 11.45
C LEU A 265 11.95 -16.53 12.27
N GLU A 266 11.51 -16.37 13.52
CA GLU A 266 11.15 -17.47 14.42
C GLU A 266 9.65 -17.43 14.72
N LEU A 267 8.97 -18.59 14.73
CA LEU A 267 7.67 -18.74 15.37
C LEU A 267 7.89 -18.96 16.87
N LYS A 268 7.36 -18.07 17.70
CA LYS A 268 7.41 -18.13 19.17
C LYS A 268 6.02 -18.23 19.77
N LYS A 269 5.96 -18.72 21.01
CA LYS A 269 4.76 -18.62 21.85
C LYS A 269 5.08 -18.13 23.26
N MET A 270 4.09 -17.53 23.91
CA MET A 270 4.16 -17.07 25.30
C MET A 270 2.77 -16.98 25.94
N ASN A 271 2.74 -16.89 27.28
CA ASN A 271 1.52 -16.66 28.05
C ASN A 271 0.93 -15.25 27.80
N LEU A 272 -0.36 -15.07 28.10
CA LEU A 272 -1.07 -13.77 28.02
C LEU A 272 -0.46 -12.62 28.85
N ASP A 273 0.47 -12.91 29.78
CA ASP A 273 1.19 -11.94 30.61
C ASP A 273 2.64 -11.69 30.15
N GLY A 274 3.07 -12.29 29.03
CA GLY A 274 4.42 -12.19 28.48
C GLY A 274 5.45 -13.13 29.12
N SER A 275 5.03 -14.02 30.03
CA SER A 275 5.88 -15.06 30.61
C SER A 275 5.97 -16.32 29.73
N SER A 276 6.89 -17.23 30.07
CA SER A 276 7.12 -18.51 29.36
C SER A 276 7.30 -18.37 27.84
N LYS A 277 8.18 -17.45 27.41
CA LYS A 277 8.60 -17.34 26.01
C LYS A 277 9.41 -18.56 25.59
N GLU A 278 9.01 -19.17 24.49
CA GLU A 278 9.67 -20.32 23.89
C GLU A 278 9.63 -20.24 22.36
N VAL A 279 10.71 -20.67 21.70
CA VAL A 279 10.74 -20.89 20.25
C VAL A 279 9.99 -22.17 19.95
N VAL A 280 9.04 -22.11 19.01
CA VAL A 280 8.37 -23.28 18.45
C VAL A 280 9.23 -23.87 17.34
N GLU A 281 9.63 -23.02 16.37
CA GLU A 281 10.45 -23.41 15.21
C GLU A 281 11.00 -22.17 14.48
N GLU A 282 12.07 -22.36 13.68
CA GLU A 282 12.52 -21.36 12.69
C GLU A 282 11.57 -21.38 11.48
N LEU A 283 10.63 -20.43 11.41
CA LEU A 283 9.58 -20.38 10.39
C LEU A 283 9.28 -18.92 10.01
N PRO A 284 9.36 -18.54 8.72
CA PRO A 284 9.00 -17.21 8.23
C PRO A 284 7.48 -17.02 8.16
N VAL A 285 6.84 -17.01 9.33
CA VAL A 285 5.39 -16.91 9.49
C VAL A 285 4.89 -15.48 9.28
N ILE A 286 4.10 -15.29 8.23
CA ILE A 286 3.53 -14.01 7.82
C ILE A 286 2.11 -13.79 8.33
N SER A 287 1.37 -14.87 8.60
CA SER A 287 0.02 -14.82 9.17
C SER A 287 -0.26 -16.04 10.06
N ILE A 288 -1.01 -15.84 11.14
CA ILE A 288 -1.42 -16.86 12.09
C ILE A 288 -2.92 -16.71 12.36
N LEU A 289 -3.69 -17.79 12.18
CA LEU A 289 -5.13 -17.87 12.48
C LEU A 289 -5.42 -19.12 13.31
N SER A 290 -6.61 -19.23 13.91
CA SER A 290 -7.01 -20.45 14.62
C SER A 290 -8.52 -20.70 14.70
N HIS A 291 -8.87 -21.95 14.97
CA HIS A 291 -10.16 -22.36 15.54
C HIS A 291 -9.92 -23.49 16.56
N ASP A 292 -10.35 -23.26 17.80
CA ASP A 292 -10.04 -24.10 18.97
C ASP A 292 -8.55 -24.52 19.01
N SER A 293 -8.23 -25.82 18.93
CA SER A 293 -6.85 -26.34 18.98
C SER A 293 -6.06 -26.19 17.67
N TRP A 294 -6.74 -25.93 16.54
CA TRP A 294 -6.11 -25.82 15.23
C TRP A 294 -5.53 -24.43 14.99
N LEU A 295 -4.25 -24.38 14.62
CA LEU A 295 -3.59 -23.20 14.05
C LEU A 295 -3.52 -23.34 12.52
N CYS A 296 -3.79 -22.25 11.80
CA CYS A 296 -3.32 -22.06 10.43
C CYS A 296 -2.10 -21.13 10.46
N LEU A 297 -0.98 -21.61 9.92
CA LEU A 297 0.27 -20.88 9.79
C LEU A 297 0.51 -20.64 8.30
N LEU A 298 0.50 -19.39 7.84
CA LEU A 298 1.04 -19.02 6.53
C LEU A 298 2.50 -18.62 6.69
N SER A 299 3.36 -19.24 5.91
CA SER A 299 4.79 -18.92 5.84
C SER A 299 5.23 -18.67 4.41
N MET A 300 6.18 -17.75 4.21
CA MET A 300 6.67 -17.36 2.89
C MET A 300 8.17 -17.65 2.75
N ASN A 301 8.57 -18.30 1.66
CA ASN A 301 9.97 -18.34 1.27
C ASN A 301 10.33 -17.10 0.44
N PHE A 302 10.98 -16.13 1.06
CA PHE A 302 11.37 -14.86 0.42
C PHE A 302 12.31 -14.99 -0.79
N SER A 303 12.93 -16.16 -1.07
CA SER A 303 13.75 -16.35 -2.27
C SER A 303 12.97 -16.86 -3.50
N SER A 304 11.71 -17.28 -3.32
CA SER A 304 10.85 -17.81 -4.40
C SER A 304 9.42 -17.27 -4.36
N PHE A 305 9.08 -16.49 -3.34
CA PHE A 305 7.75 -16.01 -3.00
C PHE A 305 6.68 -17.11 -2.88
N SER A 306 7.08 -18.38 -2.77
CA SER A 306 6.17 -19.49 -2.51
C SER A 306 5.63 -19.43 -1.08
N ILE A 307 4.35 -19.78 -0.94
CA ILE A 307 3.63 -19.77 0.33
C ILE A 307 3.39 -21.22 0.77
N LYS A 308 3.84 -21.55 1.98
CA LYS A 308 3.50 -22.79 2.67
C LYS A 308 2.43 -22.48 3.72
N GLU A 309 1.22 -22.99 3.48
CA GLU A 309 0.17 -23.12 4.47
C GLU A 309 0.43 -24.37 5.31
N THR A 310 0.21 -24.28 6.62
CA THR A 310 0.33 -25.41 7.54
C THR A 310 -0.81 -25.34 8.56
N LEU A 311 -1.72 -26.31 8.49
CA LEU A 311 -2.76 -26.52 9.49
C LEU A 311 -2.23 -27.51 10.54
N ARG A 312 -2.11 -27.08 11.79
CA ARG A 312 -1.57 -27.89 12.89
C ARG A 312 -2.52 -27.90 14.08
N ASP A 313 -2.95 -29.09 14.49
CA ASP A 313 -3.65 -29.30 15.75
C ASP A 313 -2.65 -29.31 16.92
N THR A 314 -2.84 -28.39 17.87
CA THR A 314 -1.97 -28.26 19.05
C THR A 314 -2.27 -29.28 20.16
N ASP A 315 -3.39 -30.00 20.11
CA ASP A 315 -3.73 -31.04 21.09
C ASP A 315 -3.33 -32.46 20.65
N THR A 316 -3.26 -32.74 19.33
CA THR A 316 -2.90 -34.08 18.79
C THR A 316 -1.60 -34.14 17.99
N GLU A 317 -0.95 -32.99 17.74
CA GLU A 317 0.21 -32.86 16.84
C GLU A 317 -0.07 -33.28 15.38
N LYS A 318 -1.35 -33.42 14.97
CA LYS A 318 -1.72 -33.66 13.56
C LYS A 318 -1.41 -32.41 12.72
N GLU A 319 -0.65 -32.58 11.66
CA GLU A 319 -0.27 -31.53 10.72
C GLU A 319 -0.73 -31.86 9.28
N MET A 320 -1.22 -30.85 8.57
CA MET A 320 -1.45 -30.86 7.13
C MET A 320 -0.72 -29.69 6.50
N VAL A 321 -0.04 -29.93 5.38
CA VAL A 321 0.79 -28.95 4.67
C VAL A 321 0.28 -28.80 3.25
N PHE A 322 0.10 -27.55 2.83
CA PHE A 322 -0.25 -27.19 1.46
C PHE A 322 0.72 -26.13 0.95
N GLU A 323 1.36 -26.38 -0.19
CA GLU A 323 2.38 -25.48 -0.75
C GLU A 323 1.87 -24.85 -2.05
N TYR A 324 1.65 -23.54 -2.02
CA TYR A 324 1.55 -22.74 -3.22
C TYR A 324 2.98 -22.41 -3.69
N ILE A 325 3.52 -23.28 -4.53
CA ILE A 325 4.72 -23.00 -5.30
C ILE A 325 4.32 -22.04 -6.42
N ASN A 326 4.79 -20.80 -6.33
CA ASN A 326 4.79 -19.87 -7.46
C ASN A 326 5.43 -20.60 -8.65
N PRO A 327 4.75 -20.78 -9.79
CA PRO A 327 5.37 -21.44 -10.93
C PRO A 327 6.63 -20.65 -11.32
N PRO A 328 7.76 -21.31 -11.61
CA PRO A 328 8.89 -20.61 -12.22
C PRO A 328 8.40 -19.97 -13.51
N ALA A 329 8.78 -18.73 -13.80
CA ALA A 329 8.25 -17.98 -14.95
C ALA A 329 8.37 -18.81 -16.24
N GLU A 330 7.24 -19.39 -16.70
CA GLU A 330 7.26 -20.43 -17.75
C GLU A 330 7.52 -19.85 -19.15
N SER A 331 7.40 -18.53 -19.32
CA SER A 331 7.97 -17.81 -20.44
C SER A 331 9.35 -17.26 -20.06
N ALA A 332 10.38 -17.61 -20.85
CA ALA A 332 11.54 -16.74 -20.95
C ALA A 332 11.07 -15.43 -21.61
N LEU A 333 11.36 -14.30 -20.96
CA LEU A 333 10.98 -12.95 -21.41
C LEU A 333 11.28 -12.77 -22.91
N ALA A 334 10.27 -12.43 -23.69
CA ALA A 334 10.43 -12.21 -25.12
C ALA A 334 11.10 -10.84 -25.36
N VAL A 335 12.43 -10.83 -25.50
CA VAL A 335 13.21 -9.62 -25.76
C VAL A 335 13.26 -9.31 -27.26
N TYR A 336 13.04 -8.04 -27.61
CA TYR A 336 13.07 -7.52 -28.98
C TYR A 336 14.15 -6.44 -29.12
N ASP A 337 14.88 -6.45 -30.24
CA ASP A 337 15.95 -5.48 -30.53
C ASP A 337 15.42 -4.03 -30.62
N ALA A 338 16.26 -3.05 -30.25
CA ALA A 338 15.85 -1.66 -30.20
C ALA A 338 15.40 -1.10 -31.56
N GLY A 339 14.29 -0.35 -31.56
CA GLY A 339 13.66 0.20 -32.76
C GLY A 339 12.77 -0.79 -33.54
N ALA A 340 12.60 -2.01 -33.04
CA ALA A 340 11.60 -2.95 -33.57
C ALA A 340 10.17 -2.42 -33.41
N GLU A 341 9.29 -2.89 -34.30
CA GLU A 341 7.84 -2.77 -34.17
C GLU A 341 7.34 -4.09 -33.58
N VAL A 342 6.80 -4.04 -32.37
CA VAL A 342 6.42 -5.21 -31.58
C VAL A 342 4.90 -5.35 -31.58
N THR A 343 4.38 -6.57 -31.63
CA THR A 343 2.95 -6.86 -31.49
C THR A 343 2.77 -7.93 -30.43
N VAL A 344 1.93 -7.65 -29.42
CA VAL A 344 1.58 -8.51 -28.30
C VAL A 344 0.05 -8.58 -28.26
N ASP A 345 -0.52 -9.75 -28.54
CA ASP A 345 -1.95 -9.93 -28.82
C ASP A 345 -2.50 -8.83 -29.76
N GLN A 346 -3.46 -8.01 -29.31
CA GLN A 346 -4.05 -6.91 -30.08
C GLN A 346 -3.31 -5.57 -29.98
N LEU A 347 -2.24 -5.46 -29.16
CA LEU A 347 -1.46 -4.22 -29.03
C LEU A 347 -0.22 -4.25 -29.91
N LYS A 348 -0.08 -3.26 -30.79
CA LYS A 348 1.14 -2.99 -31.56
C LYS A 348 1.83 -1.74 -31.01
N VAL A 349 3.13 -1.84 -30.73
CA VAL A 349 3.95 -0.76 -30.13
C VAL A 349 5.22 -0.54 -30.94
N LYS A 350 5.61 0.73 -31.10
CA LYS A 350 6.92 1.11 -31.63
C LYS A 350 7.44 2.40 -31.02
N VAL A 351 8.62 2.36 -30.43
CA VAL A 351 9.36 3.56 -29.98
C VAL A 351 9.75 4.41 -31.21
N GLN A 352 9.40 5.69 -31.16
CA GLN A 352 9.71 6.69 -32.19
C GLN A 352 10.89 7.57 -31.79
N ASP A 353 10.92 8.01 -30.53
CA ASP A 353 11.96 8.88 -29.97
C ASP A 353 12.16 8.61 -28.47
N VAL A 354 13.34 8.96 -27.96
CA VAL A 354 13.77 8.76 -26.57
C VAL A 354 14.45 10.04 -26.09
N TYR A 355 13.78 10.78 -25.20
CA TYR A 355 14.38 11.95 -24.57
C TYR A 355 14.72 11.67 -23.11
N VAL A 356 15.92 12.07 -22.70
CA VAL A 356 16.46 11.85 -21.35
C VAL A 356 17.13 13.12 -20.82
N THR A 357 16.90 13.39 -19.53
CA THR A 357 17.42 14.55 -18.81
C THR A 357 17.37 14.28 -17.31
N ASN A 358 18.19 14.93 -16.49
CA ASN A 358 17.95 15.01 -15.02
C ASN A 358 17.48 16.40 -14.57
N ILE A 359 17.13 17.26 -15.54
CA ILE A 359 16.62 18.61 -15.35
C ILE A 359 15.36 18.82 -16.19
N LEU A 360 14.25 19.15 -15.52
CA LEU A 360 13.02 19.64 -16.13
C LEU A 360 13.00 21.15 -15.98
N LYS A 361 13.08 21.86 -17.10
CA LYS A 361 13.06 23.33 -17.12
C LYS A 361 11.66 23.84 -16.84
N ASN A 362 11.57 24.98 -16.15
CA ASN A 362 10.31 25.69 -16.00
C ASN A 362 9.87 26.28 -17.37
N GLU A 363 8.60 26.12 -17.73
CA GLU A 363 8.02 26.64 -18.98
C GLU A 363 7.12 27.88 -18.76
N ASP A 364 6.94 28.37 -17.53
CA ASP A 364 6.16 29.58 -17.27
C ASP A 364 6.84 30.84 -17.88
N PRO A 365 6.26 31.49 -18.90
CA PRO A 365 6.87 32.63 -19.59
C PRO A 365 6.96 33.90 -18.72
N ASN A 366 6.49 33.86 -17.46
CA ASN A 366 6.67 34.93 -16.49
C ASN A 366 7.94 34.77 -15.62
N TYR A 367 8.65 33.63 -15.71
CA TYR A 367 9.87 33.35 -14.94
C TYR A 367 11.04 32.94 -15.85
N GLU A 368 11.85 33.91 -16.29
CA GLU A 368 13.01 33.68 -17.17
C GLU A 368 14.25 33.05 -16.46
N SER A 369 14.16 32.70 -15.17
CA SER A 369 15.32 32.31 -14.35
C SER A 369 15.39 30.81 -14.06
N THR A 370 16.57 30.24 -14.29
CA THR A 370 16.92 28.81 -14.13
C THR A 370 16.87 28.30 -12.68
N ILE A 371 16.66 29.18 -11.69
CA ILE A 371 16.52 28.80 -10.28
C ILE A 371 15.27 27.95 -9.99
N PHE A 372 14.28 27.96 -10.90
CA PHE A 372 13.01 27.22 -10.78
C PHE A 372 13.00 25.90 -11.56
N ASP A 373 14.10 25.52 -12.21
CA ASP A 373 14.23 24.22 -12.88
C ASP A 373 14.23 23.08 -11.84
N SER A 374 13.47 22.01 -12.07
CA SER A 374 13.47 20.82 -11.22
C SER A 374 14.64 19.91 -11.60
N VAL A 375 15.50 19.57 -10.62
CA VAL A 375 16.75 18.81 -10.86
C VAL A 375 16.92 17.73 -9.81
N THR A 376 17.17 16.48 -10.23
CA THR A 376 17.30 15.33 -9.32
C THR A 376 18.61 14.55 -9.52
N ASP A 377 18.91 13.67 -8.55
CA ASP A 377 19.98 12.67 -8.67
C ASP A 377 19.56 11.44 -9.50
N GLY A 378 18.30 11.37 -9.93
CA GLY A 378 17.80 10.41 -10.91
C GLY A 378 18.01 10.87 -12.37
N THR A 379 17.28 10.26 -13.28
CA THR A 379 17.13 10.61 -14.70
C THR A 379 15.67 10.47 -15.08
N PHE A 380 15.09 11.53 -15.62
CA PHE A 380 13.79 11.50 -16.28
C PHE A 380 13.95 10.88 -17.67
N VAL A 381 13.14 9.86 -17.96
CA VAL A 381 13.09 9.17 -19.24
C VAL A 381 11.71 9.36 -19.85
N PHE A 382 11.69 9.96 -21.03
CA PHE A 382 10.50 10.20 -21.84
C PHE A 382 10.56 9.34 -23.09
N LEU A 383 9.69 8.32 -23.19
CA LEU A 383 9.60 7.45 -24.35
C LEU A 383 8.41 7.86 -25.22
N THR A 384 8.69 8.40 -26.40
CA THR A 384 7.65 8.70 -27.39
C THR A 384 7.41 7.46 -28.23
N ILE A 385 6.24 6.84 -28.08
CA ILE A 385 5.83 5.62 -28.78
C ILE A 385 4.66 5.89 -29.74
N ASN A 386 4.51 5.07 -30.77
CA ASN A 386 3.22 4.83 -31.41
C ASN A 386 2.62 3.54 -30.81
N ALA A 387 1.35 3.60 -30.43
CA ALA A 387 0.57 2.49 -29.91
C ALA A 387 -0.72 2.34 -30.74
N GLU A 388 -1.01 1.13 -31.22
CA GLU A 388 -2.16 0.84 -32.08
C GLU A 388 -2.91 -0.40 -31.58
N ASN A 389 -4.23 -0.25 -31.42
CA ASN A 389 -5.13 -1.35 -31.08
C ASN A 389 -5.59 -2.06 -32.36
N LEU A 390 -4.99 -3.20 -32.66
CA LEU A 390 -5.34 -4.07 -33.78
C LEU A 390 -6.67 -4.82 -33.59
N GLY A 391 -7.25 -4.78 -32.39
CA GLY A 391 -8.45 -5.51 -31.97
C GLY A 391 -9.77 -4.95 -32.50
N GLU A 392 -10.87 -5.62 -32.16
CA GLU A 392 -12.24 -5.17 -32.45
C GLU A 392 -12.94 -4.54 -31.22
N GLU A 393 -12.33 -4.66 -30.03
CA GLU A 393 -12.83 -4.14 -28.76
C GLU A 393 -11.86 -3.06 -28.19
N PRO A 394 -12.32 -2.13 -27.32
CA PRO A 394 -11.46 -1.14 -26.70
C PRO A 394 -10.36 -1.77 -25.82
N LEU A 395 -9.14 -1.25 -25.89
CA LEU A 395 -7.98 -1.72 -25.14
C LEU A 395 -7.55 -0.66 -24.11
N GLU A 396 -7.62 -1.00 -22.83
CA GLU A 396 -7.04 -0.19 -21.74
C GLU A 396 -5.53 -0.47 -21.63
N LEU A 397 -4.74 0.58 -21.37
CA LEU A 397 -3.27 0.53 -21.28
C LEU A 397 -2.75 0.53 -19.83
N TYR A 398 -3.61 0.73 -18.83
CA TYR A 398 -3.27 0.53 -17.41
C TYR A 398 -2.69 -0.87 -17.16
N GLU A 399 -1.56 -0.92 -16.46
CA GLU A 399 -0.71 -2.12 -16.30
C GLU A 399 -0.27 -2.83 -17.61
N THR A 400 -0.46 -2.22 -18.79
CA THR A 400 -0.06 -2.85 -20.07
C THR A 400 1.35 -2.45 -20.47
N LEU A 401 1.79 -1.24 -20.13
CA LEU A 401 3.11 -0.68 -20.45
C LEU A 401 3.85 -0.22 -19.19
N GLY A 402 5.09 -0.68 -19.02
CA GLY A 402 5.96 -0.33 -17.90
C GLY A 402 7.44 -0.43 -18.28
N HIS A 403 8.35 -0.29 -17.33
CA HIS A 403 9.77 -0.55 -17.54
C HIS A 403 10.33 -1.62 -16.61
N ILE A 404 11.36 -2.32 -17.09
CA ILE A 404 12.19 -3.28 -16.36
C ILE A 404 13.64 -2.80 -16.40
N LEU A 405 14.34 -2.89 -15.27
CA LEU A 405 15.75 -2.49 -15.14
C LEU A 405 16.73 -3.66 -15.33
N ASP A 406 16.38 -4.88 -14.87
CA ASP A 406 17.14 -6.10 -15.17
C ASP A 406 16.21 -7.23 -15.65
N ILE A 407 16.45 -7.68 -16.88
CA ILE A 407 15.72 -8.78 -17.54
C ILE A 407 16.19 -10.17 -17.10
N ASN A 408 17.23 -10.27 -16.28
CA ASN A 408 17.78 -11.51 -15.75
C ASN A 408 17.21 -11.90 -14.38
N GLU A 409 16.43 -11.01 -13.74
CA GLU A 409 15.67 -11.34 -12.52
C GLU A 409 14.61 -12.41 -12.82
N ALA A 410 14.45 -13.38 -11.90
CA ALA A 410 13.42 -14.43 -12.04
C ALA A 410 11.98 -13.88 -11.94
N TYR A 411 11.82 -12.71 -11.31
CA TYR A 411 10.59 -11.94 -11.19
C TYR A 411 10.98 -10.45 -11.30
N PRO A 412 11.14 -9.92 -12.53
CA PRO A 412 11.68 -8.58 -12.73
C PRO A 412 10.75 -7.51 -12.15
N SER A 413 11.33 -6.52 -11.46
CA SER A 413 10.56 -5.40 -10.92
C SER A 413 10.01 -4.53 -12.06
N ILE A 414 8.69 -4.57 -12.27
CA ILE A 414 7.99 -3.76 -13.27
C ILE A 414 7.47 -2.47 -12.64
N TYR A 415 7.80 -1.34 -13.26
CA TYR A 415 7.34 -0.01 -12.87
C TYR A 415 6.44 0.55 -13.98
N TRP A 416 5.17 0.80 -13.67
CA TRP A 416 4.18 1.23 -14.66
C TRP A 416 4.41 2.67 -15.14
N TYR A 417 4.20 2.89 -16.44
CA TYR A 417 4.30 4.22 -17.04
C TYR A 417 3.02 5.04 -16.82
N THR A 418 3.18 6.35 -16.66
CA THR A 418 2.08 7.32 -16.80
C THR A 418 2.01 7.88 -18.21
N PHE A 419 0.81 8.14 -18.71
CA PHE A 419 0.55 8.44 -20.13
C PHE A 419 0.31 9.93 -20.41
N TYR A 420 0.83 10.40 -21.55
CA TYR A 420 0.45 11.65 -22.19
C TYR A 420 0.16 11.40 -23.68
N GLU A 421 -0.92 11.99 -24.22
CA GLU A 421 -1.24 11.96 -25.65
C GLU A 421 -0.52 13.12 -26.35
N VAL A 422 0.26 12.81 -27.40
CA VAL A 422 1.29 13.74 -27.89
C VAL A 422 0.71 14.84 -28.80
N GLU A 423 0.86 16.09 -28.36
CA GLU A 423 0.41 17.29 -29.07
C GLU A 423 1.37 17.75 -30.19
N GLU A 424 0.91 18.68 -31.03
CA GLU A 424 1.63 19.14 -32.23
C GLU A 424 3.02 19.75 -31.92
N GLU A 425 3.19 20.43 -30.78
CA GLU A 425 4.48 21.03 -30.34
C GLU A 425 5.56 19.98 -30.01
N LEU A 426 5.17 18.77 -29.62
CA LEU A 426 6.09 17.65 -29.43
C LEU A 426 6.41 16.96 -30.76
N LEU A 427 5.43 16.85 -31.67
CA LEU A 427 5.61 16.26 -33.00
C LEU A 427 6.43 17.17 -33.94
N SER A 428 6.35 18.49 -33.77
CA SER A 428 7.22 19.48 -34.44
C SER A 428 8.65 19.47 -33.85
N GLY A 429 8.80 18.97 -32.63
CA GLY A 429 10.04 18.96 -31.87
C GLY A 429 10.37 20.32 -31.23
N GLU A 430 9.42 21.26 -31.18
CA GLU A 430 9.53 22.52 -30.45
C GLU A 430 9.63 22.29 -28.93
N LYS A 431 8.90 21.29 -28.42
CA LYS A 431 9.11 20.69 -27.09
C LYS A 431 9.85 19.34 -27.17
N LYS A 432 10.31 18.85 -26.02
CA LYS A 432 10.98 17.54 -25.85
C LYS A 432 10.26 16.60 -24.90
N TYR A 433 9.55 17.17 -23.93
CA TYR A 433 8.70 16.45 -23.00
C TYR A 433 7.40 17.22 -22.76
N ALA A 434 6.40 16.55 -22.22
CA ALA A 434 5.26 17.20 -21.57
C ALA A 434 5.27 16.93 -20.06
N MET A 435 5.00 17.97 -19.27
CA MET A 435 4.70 17.89 -17.84
C MET A 435 3.28 18.45 -17.61
N PRO A 436 2.22 17.67 -17.86
CA PRO A 436 0.85 18.11 -17.63
C PRO A 436 0.56 18.30 -16.13
N GLU A 437 -0.43 19.14 -15.78
CA GLU A 437 -0.92 19.27 -14.39
C GLU A 437 -1.45 17.93 -13.82
N SER A 438 -1.83 17.00 -14.71
CA SER A 438 -2.04 15.59 -14.37
C SER A 438 -1.66 14.70 -15.55
N PHE A 439 -0.76 13.73 -15.32
CA PHE A 439 -0.60 12.62 -16.26
C PHE A 439 -1.81 11.68 -16.14
N LEU A 440 -2.18 11.03 -17.24
CA LEU A 440 -3.22 10.01 -17.20
C LEU A 440 -2.63 8.70 -16.63
N GLN A 441 -3.28 8.14 -15.61
CA GLN A 441 -2.94 6.82 -15.09
C GLN A 441 -3.46 5.68 -15.98
N SER A 442 -4.56 5.90 -16.71
CA SER A 442 -5.17 4.93 -17.63
C SER A 442 -5.45 5.60 -18.98
N MET A 443 -5.50 4.81 -20.05
CA MET A 443 -5.83 5.28 -21.40
C MET A 443 -6.42 4.15 -22.23
N VAL A 444 -7.60 4.39 -22.81
CA VAL A 444 -8.30 3.41 -23.66
C VAL A 444 -8.11 3.72 -25.14
N LEU A 445 -7.40 2.86 -25.87
CA LEU A 445 -7.35 2.87 -27.33
C LEU A 445 -8.62 2.22 -27.91
N GLN A 446 -9.36 2.95 -28.74
CA GLN A 446 -10.54 2.43 -29.42
C GLN A 446 -10.17 1.38 -30.49
N PRO A 447 -11.11 0.54 -30.95
CA PRO A 447 -10.84 -0.44 -32.01
C PRO A 447 -10.25 0.22 -33.27
N LYS A 448 -9.11 -0.31 -33.75
CA LYS A 448 -8.32 0.22 -34.88
C LYS A 448 -7.75 1.63 -34.68
N GLU A 449 -7.75 2.15 -33.45
CA GLU A 449 -7.12 3.44 -33.14
C GLU A 449 -5.60 3.30 -33.04
N SER A 450 -4.88 4.30 -33.56
CA SER A 450 -3.44 4.47 -33.39
C SER A 450 -3.20 5.85 -32.80
N LYS A 451 -2.43 5.91 -31.70
CA LYS A 451 -2.03 7.16 -31.03
C LYS A 451 -0.52 7.25 -30.91
N THR A 452 0.00 8.46 -30.92
CA THR A 452 1.37 8.74 -30.46
C THR A 452 1.30 9.17 -29.01
N LEU A 453 1.99 8.44 -28.13
CA LEU A 453 1.96 8.61 -26.68
C LEU A 453 3.38 8.91 -26.18
N GLN A 454 3.49 9.77 -25.17
CA GLN A 454 4.73 9.91 -24.41
C GLN A 454 4.54 9.25 -23.04
N LEU A 455 5.46 8.35 -22.71
CA LEU A 455 5.54 7.65 -21.44
C LEU A 455 6.62 8.30 -20.57
N TYR A 456 6.36 8.47 -19.27
CA TYR A 456 7.28 9.14 -18.34
C TYR A 456 7.67 8.25 -17.14
N ALA A 457 8.96 8.23 -16.81
CA ALA A 457 9.49 7.66 -15.57
C ALA A 457 10.72 8.44 -15.05
N GLU A 458 10.98 8.37 -13.74
CA GLU A 458 12.23 8.82 -13.13
C GLU A 458 13.01 7.60 -12.59
N LEU A 459 14.27 7.46 -13.02
CA LEU A 459 15.11 6.29 -12.76
C LEU A 459 16.40 6.70 -12.02
N TYR A 460 16.79 5.98 -10.96
CA TYR A 460 17.96 6.34 -10.15
C TYR A 460 19.22 5.51 -10.50
N ASP A 461 19.10 4.20 -10.70
CA ASP A 461 20.17 3.32 -11.20
C ASP A 461 19.92 2.96 -12.67
N VAL A 462 20.34 3.85 -13.57
CA VAL A 462 19.97 3.80 -15.00
C VAL A 462 20.93 2.92 -15.79
N GLY A 463 20.51 1.70 -16.09
CA GLY A 463 21.14 0.86 -17.12
C GLY A 463 21.00 1.46 -18.53
N ASN A 464 21.87 1.04 -19.45
CA ASN A 464 21.70 1.31 -20.88
C ASN A 464 22.11 0.05 -21.67
N PRO A 465 21.19 -0.59 -22.42
CA PRO A 465 19.78 -0.23 -22.61
C PRO A 465 18.91 -0.34 -21.33
N ILE A 466 17.72 0.26 -21.38
CA ILE A 466 16.58 -0.11 -20.53
C ILE A 466 15.57 -0.93 -21.34
N TYR A 467 14.53 -1.47 -20.71
CA TYR A 467 13.52 -2.28 -21.40
C TYR A 467 12.11 -1.76 -21.17
N LEU A 468 11.40 -1.46 -22.28
CA LEU A 468 9.96 -1.19 -22.30
C LEU A 468 9.24 -2.55 -22.18
N TYR A 469 8.67 -2.79 -21.01
CA TYR A 469 7.85 -3.96 -20.73
C TYR A 469 6.46 -3.80 -21.36
N ILE A 470 5.99 -4.89 -21.99
CA ILE A 470 4.66 -5.00 -22.60
C ILE A 470 4.01 -6.27 -22.03
N LYS A 471 2.88 -6.09 -21.32
CA LYS A 471 2.03 -7.18 -20.80
C LYS A 471 1.11 -7.66 -21.93
N ASP A 472 0.94 -8.98 -22.05
CA ASP A 472 -0.17 -9.53 -22.82
C ASP A 472 -1.46 -9.45 -21.97
N PRO A 473 -2.50 -8.73 -22.42
CA PRO A 473 -3.73 -8.54 -21.63
C PRO A 473 -4.64 -9.79 -21.62
N VAL A 474 -4.41 -10.75 -22.51
CA VAL A 474 -5.17 -12.00 -22.63
C VAL A 474 -4.44 -13.16 -21.93
N ASN A 475 -3.11 -13.17 -21.98
CA ASN A 475 -2.25 -14.16 -21.33
C ASN A 475 -1.21 -13.47 -20.42
N PRO A 476 -1.54 -13.15 -19.16
CA PRO A 476 -0.64 -12.42 -18.25
C PRO A 476 0.67 -13.18 -17.90
N ASN A 477 0.80 -14.45 -18.30
CA ASN A 477 2.04 -15.22 -18.19
C ASN A 477 2.98 -15.03 -19.40
N SER A 478 2.54 -14.34 -20.47
CA SER A 478 3.39 -13.92 -21.59
C SER A 478 3.95 -12.53 -21.31
N THR A 479 5.28 -12.46 -21.23
CA THR A 479 5.99 -11.21 -20.91
C THR A 479 6.92 -10.83 -22.05
N HIS A 480 6.87 -9.56 -22.45
CA HIS A 480 7.59 -9.03 -23.61
C HIS A 480 8.37 -7.79 -23.20
N ALA A 481 9.56 -7.61 -23.76
CA ALA A 481 10.46 -6.50 -23.47
C ALA A 481 11.08 -5.96 -24.76
N LEU A 482 10.76 -4.72 -25.13
CA LEU A 482 11.44 -4.01 -26.21
C LEU A 482 12.66 -3.28 -25.64
N GLU A 483 13.84 -3.57 -26.18
CA GLU A 483 15.07 -2.85 -25.83
C GLU A 483 14.96 -1.36 -26.20
N VAL A 484 15.38 -0.48 -25.29
CA VAL A 484 15.42 0.95 -25.50
C VAL A 484 16.81 1.45 -25.13
N ASN A 485 17.62 1.74 -26.15
CA ASN A 485 18.93 2.37 -25.97
C ASN A 485 18.71 3.86 -25.67
N LEU A 486 19.25 4.31 -24.53
CA LEU A 486 19.20 5.71 -24.13
C LEU A 486 20.31 6.51 -24.86
N PRO A 487 20.00 7.69 -25.43
CA PRO A 487 21.03 8.53 -26.04
C PRO A 487 21.91 9.19 -24.97
N GLU A 488 23.12 9.61 -25.38
CA GLU A 488 23.98 10.46 -24.55
C GLU A 488 23.30 11.82 -24.31
N TYR A 489 23.26 12.27 -23.06
CA TYR A 489 22.70 13.57 -22.68
C TYR A 489 23.62 14.29 -21.68
N VAL A 490 23.51 15.62 -21.62
CA VAL A 490 24.23 16.42 -20.63
C VAL A 490 23.48 16.35 -19.30
N ARG A 491 24.04 15.59 -18.36
CA ARG A 491 23.57 15.55 -16.98
C ARG A 491 24.14 16.74 -16.21
N VAL A 492 23.28 17.52 -15.55
CA VAL A 492 23.68 18.61 -14.65
C VAL A 492 23.79 18.12 -13.21
N HIS A 493 24.47 18.87 -12.35
CA HIS A 493 24.49 18.57 -10.92
C HIS A 493 23.13 18.86 -10.29
N SER A 494 22.63 17.93 -9.48
CA SER A 494 21.60 18.22 -8.47
C SER A 494 22.23 18.89 -7.24
N PHE A 495 21.40 19.44 -6.35
CA PHE A 495 21.86 19.95 -5.05
C PHE A 495 22.57 18.85 -4.23
N GLU A 496 22.04 17.62 -4.23
CA GLU A 496 22.62 16.51 -3.47
C GLU A 496 23.99 16.10 -4.04
N SER A 497 24.14 16.06 -5.38
CA SER A 497 25.44 15.82 -6.03
C SER A 497 26.46 16.92 -5.76
N ALA A 498 26.01 18.18 -5.66
CA ALA A 498 26.86 19.32 -5.32
C ALA A 498 27.31 19.29 -3.86
N LEU A 499 26.44 18.87 -2.93
CA LEU A 499 26.81 18.63 -1.53
C LEU A 499 27.87 17.52 -1.43
N LYS A 500 27.63 16.36 -2.06
CA LYS A 500 28.59 15.23 -2.14
C LYS A 500 29.96 15.68 -2.69
N LEU A 501 29.97 16.61 -3.65
CA LEU A 501 31.18 17.19 -4.22
C LEU A 501 31.92 18.14 -3.24
N ILE A 502 31.19 18.97 -2.49
CA ILE A 502 31.77 19.86 -1.47
C ILE A 502 32.30 19.06 -0.27
N GLU A 503 31.59 18.04 0.19
CA GLU A 503 32.06 17.10 1.24
C GLU A 503 33.35 16.38 0.84
N LYS A 504 33.45 15.95 -0.41
CA LYS A 504 34.65 15.33 -0.98
C LYS A 504 35.82 16.30 -1.11
N THR A 505 35.53 17.58 -1.40
CA THR A 505 36.53 18.65 -1.51
C THR A 505 37.06 19.10 -0.14
N PHE A 506 36.20 19.14 0.88
CA PHE A 506 36.52 19.66 2.22
C PHE A 506 36.30 18.60 3.33
N PRO A 507 36.92 17.40 3.25
CA PRO A 507 36.62 16.29 4.16
C PRO A 507 36.91 16.63 5.63
N GLY A 508 35.95 16.29 6.51
CA GLY A 508 36.08 16.46 7.97
C GLY A 508 35.73 17.84 8.53
N ASN A 509 35.37 18.79 7.66
CA ASN A 509 34.83 20.10 8.02
C ASN A 509 33.30 20.02 8.25
N GLU A 510 32.74 21.02 8.93
CA GLU A 510 31.29 21.19 9.03
C GLU A 510 30.80 21.95 7.80
N ILE A 511 29.80 21.41 7.10
CA ILE A 511 29.26 21.96 5.85
C ILE A 511 27.77 22.19 6.05
N MET A 512 27.28 23.39 5.72
CA MET A 512 25.85 23.68 5.67
C MET A 512 25.46 24.12 4.27
N MET A 513 24.42 23.47 3.76
CA MET A 513 23.70 23.87 2.57
C MET A 513 23.06 25.25 2.78
N GLN A 514 23.15 26.12 1.77
CA GLN A 514 22.45 27.40 1.70
C GLN A 514 21.41 27.32 0.55
N ASN A 515 20.92 28.45 0.04
CA ASN A 515 20.02 28.47 -1.12
C ASN A 515 20.77 28.24 -2.45
N GLY A 516 20.04 27.80 -3.48
CA GLY A 516 20.49 27.95 -4.87
C GLY A 516 20.26 29.37 -5.37
N ILE A 517 21.17 29.92 -6.17
CA ILE A 517 21.14 31.32 -6.63
C ILE A 517 21.60 31.41 -8.10
N GLY A 518 20.81 32.11 -8.93
CA GLY A 518 21.17 32.44 -10.31
C GLY A 518 22.04 33.70 -10.41
N PHE A 519 23.07 33.67 -11.25
CA PHE A 519 23.92 34.83 -11.55
C PHE A 519 24.27 34.88 -13.04
N ILE A 520 24.19 36.07 -13.65
CA ILE A 520 24.70 36.31 -15.01
C ILE A 520 26.24 36.27 -14.99
N LYS A 521 26.85 35.45 -15.84
CA LYS A 521 28.31 35.31 -15.92
C LYS A 521 28.96 36.62 -16.40
N PRO A 522 29.93 37.20 -15.66
CA PRO A 522 30.51 38.50 -15.99
C PRO A 522 31.05 38.60 -17.43
N GLY A 523 30.50 39.54 -18.21
CA GLY A 523 30.87 39.75 -19.60
C GLY A 523 30.11 38.90 -20.63
N THR A 524 29.05 38.20 -20.22
CA THR A 524 28.11 37.49 -21.09
C THR A 524 26.66 37.91 -20.79
N GLU A 525 25.71 37.34 -21.52
CA GLU A 525 24.26 37.43 -21.24
C GLU A 525 23.70 36.11 -20.67
N GLU A 526 24.58 35.23 -20.18
CA GLU A 526 24.27 33.86 -19.73
C GLU A 526 24.07 33.81 -18.21
N GLU A 527 22.84 33.52 -17.75
CA GLU A 527 22.58 33.14 -16.35
C GLU A 527 23.07 31.70 -16.10
N ALA A 528 23.77 31.48 -14.99
CA ALA A 528 23.99 30.15 -14.43
C ALA A 528 23.47 30.04 -13.00
N MET A 529 22.93 28.87 -12.70
CA MET A 529 22.50 28.47 -11.36
C MET A 529 23.69 27.93 -10.55
N PHE A 530 23.83 28.40 -9.31
CA PHE A 530 24.85 27.95 -8.38
C PHE A 530 24.23 27.45 -7.08
N TYR A 531 24.72 26.31 -6.57
CA TYR A 531 24.40 25.82 -5.23
C TYR A 531 25.39 26.36 -4.21
N ALA A 532 24.92 27.11 -3.21
CA ALA A 532 25.77 27.75 -2.20
C ALA A 532 25.94 26.90 -0.94
N PHE A 533 27.14 26.94 -0.35
CA PHE A 533 27.53 26.18 0.83
C PHE A 533 28.37 27.04 1.79
N GLU A 534 28.10 26.94 3.09
CA GLU A 534 28.95 27.47 4.16
C GLU A 534 29.84 26.34 4.68
N VAL A 535 31.17 26.53 4.65
CA VAL A 535 32.16 25.56 5.13
C VAL A 535 32.86 26.13 6.37
N ARG A 536 32.68 25.44 7.51
CA ARG A 536 33.32 25.75 8.79
C ARG A 536 34.46 24.78 9.06
N ARG A 537 35.69 25.30 8.98
CA ARG A 537 36.89 24.58 9.41
C ARG A 537 37.09 24.78 10.91
N LYS A 538 37.37 23.69 11.64
CA LYS A 538 37.61 23.71 13.11
C LYS A 538 38.80 24.55 13.55
N GLU A 539 39.64 24.97 12.60
CA GLU A 539 40.87 25.75 12.79
C GLU A 539 40.69 27.24 12.47
N LEU A 540 39.54 27.65 11.92
CA LEU A 540 39.23 29.04 11.55
C LEU A 540 38.16 29.63 12.47
N SER A 541 38.25 30.95 12.71
CA SER A 541 37.27 31.70 13.51
C SER A 541 36.07 32.23 12.70
N SER A 542 36.03 31.92 11.41
CA SER A 542 35.04 32.41 10.45
C SER A 542 34.83 31.37 9.35
N SER A 543 33.59 31.20 8.93
CA SER A 543 33.21 30.33 7.82
C SER A 543 33.73 30.87 6.49
N GLU A 544 33.97 29.96 5.54
CA GLU A 544 34.19 30.26 4.13
C GLU A 544 32.93 29.89 3.33
N TYR A 545 32.70 30.56 2.21
CA TYR A 545 31.55 30.28 1.33
C TYR A 545 32.03 29.71 0.00
N TYR A 546 31.35 28.69 -0.48
CA TYR A 546 31.65 28.01 -1.73
C TYR A 546 30.38 27.82 -2.56
N PHE A 547 30.54 27.88 -3.88
CA PHE A 547 29.45 27.83 -4.84
C PHE A 547 29.77 26.77 -5.90
N VAL A 548 28.86 25.82 -6.13
CA VAL A 548 28.99 24.82 -7.21
C VAL A 548 28.11 25.26 -8.37
N GLU A 549 28.69 25.50 -9.55
CA GLU A 549 27.92 25.75 -10.77
C GLU A 549 27.17 24.47 -11.18
N ARG A 550 25.85 24.58 -11.32
CA ARG A 550 24.94 23.45 -11.60
C ARG A 550 25.35 22.69 -12.87
N ASP A 551 25.67 23.41 -13.94
CA ASP A 551 25.81 22.84 -15.28
C ASP A 551 27.23 22.27 -15.56
N THR A 552 28.21 22.58 -14.70
CA THR A 552 29.63 22.19 -14.89
C THR A 552 30.24 21.44 -13.70
N GLY A 553 29.67 21.58 -12.49
CA GLY A 553 30.27 21.10 -11.25
C GLY A 553 31.45 21.93 -10.74
N ASP A 554 31.79 23.06 -11.38
CA ASP A 554 32.93 23.86 -10.96
C ASP A 554 32.68 24.56 -9.62
N ILE A 555 33.71 24.54 -8.76
CA ILE A 555 33.68 25.11 -7.41
C ILE A 555 34.31 26.51 -7.43
N TYR A 556 33.52 27.49 -7.00
CA TYR A 556 33.88 28.90 -6.89
C TYR A 556 33.92 29.33 -5.41
N ILE A 557 34.74 30.33 -5.09
CA ILE A 557 34.81 30.96 -3.77
C ILE A 557 33.82 32.11 -3.71
N GLY A 558 33.03 32.20 -2.64
CA GLY A 558 32.09 33.27 -2.38
C GLY A 558 32.60 34.29 -1.36
N GLU A 559 32.27 35.57 -1.56
CA GLU A 559 32.53 36.67 -0.61
C GLU A 559 31.30 37.57 -0.45
N PRO A 560 31.11 38.24 0.71
CA PRO A 560 30.00 39.20 0.90
C PRO A 560 30.18 40.45 0.03
N ASP A 561 29.17 40.79 -0.78
CA ASP A 561 29.13 42.01 -1.59
C ASP A 561 28.01 42.96 -1.09
N PRO A 562 28.31 44.19 -0.65
CA PRO A 562 27.32 45.19 -0.27
C PRO A 562 26.30 45.56 -1.36
N SER A 563 26.58 45.23 -2.62
CA SER A 563 25.67 45.39 -3.77
C SER A 563 24.53 44.36 -3.78
N PHE A 564 24.71 43.25 -3.06
CA PHE A 564 23.80 42.11 -2.99
C PHE A 564 23.41 41.81 -1.53
N PRO A 565 22.81 42.77 -0.80
CA PRO A 565 22.68 42.74 0.67
C PRO A 565 21.77 41.62 1.21
N ASP A 566 20.92 41.03 0.36
CA ASP A 566 20.03 39.92 0.71
C ASP A 566 20.74 38.55 0.69
N PHE A 567 22.01 38.50 0.26
CA PHE A 567 22.81 37.28 0.16
C PHE A 567 24.04 37.33 1.10
N THR A 568 24.29 36.25 1.84
CA THR A 568 25.42 36.16 2.79
C THR A 568 26.79 36.24 2.09
N ALA A 569 26.86 35.73 0.86
CA ALA A 569 28.00 35.80 -0.04
C ALA A 569 27.50 35.70 -1.49
N VAL A 570 28.33 36.11 -2.46
CA VAL A 570 28.12 35.93 -3.91
C VAL A 570 29.36 35.31 -4.55
N PRO A 571 29.24 34.60 -5.69
CA PRO A 571 30.41 34.05 -6.41
C PRO A 571 31.38 35.16 -6.81
N LYS A 572 32.66 35.04 -6.44
CA LYS A 572 33.66 36.08 -6.69
C LYS A 572 34.00 36.20 -8.19
N GLU A 573 34.03 37.43 -8.72
CA GLU A 573 34.20 37.81 -10.14
C GLU A 573 35.37 37.17 -10.92
N LEU A 574 36.31 36.49 -10.27
CA LEU A 574 37.54 35.97 -10.88
C LEU A 574 37.79 34.49 -10.54
N TRP A 575 36.84 33.61 -10.90
CA TRP A 575 37.04 32.27 -11.48
C TRP A 575 38.33 31.50 -11.10
N LYS A 576 38.64 31.46 -9.79
CA LYS A 576 39.76 30.68 -9.25
C LYS A 576 39.21 29.38 -8.70
N LYS A 577 39.42 28.30 -9.46
CA LYS A 577 39.30 26.94 -8.93
C LYS A 577 40.29 26.79 -7.75
N PRO A 578 39.90 26.11 -6.66
CA PRO A 578 40.67 26.04 -5.41
C PRO A 578 42.03 25.34 -5.55
#